data_AF-A0A7J8TE93-F1
#
_entry.id   AF-A0A7J8TE93-F1
#
_cell.length_a   1.000
_cell.length_b   1.000
_cell.length_c   1.000
_cell.angle_alpha   90.00
_cell.angle_beta   90.00
_cell.angle_gamma   90.00
#
_symmetry.space_group_name_H-M   'P 1'
#
loop_
_entity.id
_entity.type
_entity.pdbx_description
1 polymer ?
#
loop_
_entity_poly.entity_id
_entity_poly.type
_entity_poly.pdbx_seq_one_letter_code
_entity_poly.pdbx_strand_id
1 'polypeptide(L)'
;MSSTEEGGGAVGAVSTDQTIIDNNTNNDYVRIDMRFTDVPLSDDEVANLRSLYKAFYAGQPNFTAKPLIRKVPSALRRNEDFKKYFMPKVISIGPLHHDDLTLIESKELKLKLAAHFVKKVGVDGESLYSNIKKEMDGLRNCYDPQELENYSDDNKELAWMFFVDGCAILQAVYMRYDDDDDDGKLFIKNDLLRFVYSDLFLLENQLPFRVLELLT
;
A
#
# COMPACT_ATOMS: atom_id res chain seq x y z
N MET A 1 -67.81 -14.14 19.05
CA MET A 1 -68.68 -13.20 18.31
C MET A 1 -67.85 -12.71 17.13
N SER A 2 -68.04 -13.29 15.94
CA SER A 2 -68.99 -12.83 14.89
C SER A 2 -68.46 -11.54 14.25
N SER A 3 -67.79 -11.60 13.09
CA SER A 3 -68.33 -11.65 11.70
C SER A 3 -68.74 -10.25 11.20
N THR A 4 -68.03 -9.75 10.16
CA THR A 4 -68.52 -9.40 8.79
C THR A 4 -69.14 -8.00 8.69
N GLU A 5 -69.09 -7.23 7.61
CA GLU A 5 -68.79 -7.38 6.17
C GLU A 5 -68.62 -5.92 5.63
N GLU A 6 -67.64 -5.63 4.78
CA GLU A 6 -67.69 -5.56 3.30
C GLU A 6 -68.41 -4.37 2.64
N GLY A 7 -67.81 -3.95 1.52
CA GLY A 7 -68.42 -3.21 0.41
C GLY A 7 -67.64 -1.94 0.05
N GLY A 8 -67.02 -1.75 -1.13
CA GLY A 8 -67.02 -2.50 -2.38
C GLY A 8 -67.06 -1.53 -3.57
N GLY A 9 -66.08 -1.66 -4.50
CA GLY A 9 -66.09 -1.15 -5.89
C GLY A 9 -65.87 0.36 -6.11
N ALA A 10 -65.28 0.86 -7.20
CA ALA A 10 -64.91 0.26 -8.48
C ALA A 10 -63.87 1.14 -9.26
N VAL A 11 -62.95 0.45 -9.95
CA VAL A 11 -62.43 0.63 -11.32
C VAL A 11 -62.11 2.05 -11.85
N GLY A 12 -60.83 2.27 -12.20
CA GLY A 12 -60.37 3.30 -13.16
C GLY A 12 -59.09 2.82 -13.85
N ALA A 13 -59.11 2.80 -15.19
CA ALA A 13 -58.13 2.15 -16.06
C ALA A 13 -56.88 3.01 -16.38
N VAL A 14 -55.77 2.32 -16.66
CA VAL A 14 -54.72 2.58 -17.67
C VAL A 14 -54.17 4.01 -17.80
N SER A 15 -52.88 4.17 -17.49
CA SER A 15 -51.88 4.53 -18.53
C SER A 15 -50.46 4.34 -17.97
N THR A 16 -49.72 3.41 -18.56
CA THR A 16 -48.26 3.32 -18.48
C THR A 16 -47.68 4.40 -19.37
N ASP A 17 -47.29 5.54 -18.80
CA ASP A 17 -46.32 6.42 -19.46
C ASP A 17 -44.92 6.01 -19.03
N GLN A 18 -44.32 5.21 -19.90
CA GLN A 18 -42.89 5.01 -19.99
C GLN A 18 -42.26 6.40 -20.20
N THR A 19 -41.58 6.95 -19.20
CA THR A 19 -40.71 8.11 -19.43
C THR A 19 -39.59 7.66 -20.36
N ILE A 20 -39.75 8.02 -21.62
CA ILE A 20 -38.68 8.01 -22.62
C ILE A 20 -37.59 8.90 -22.05
N ILE A 21 -36.46 8.29 -21.67
CA ILE A 21 -35.23 9.03 -21.38
C ILE A 21 -34.73 9.54 -22.72
N ASP A 22 -35.16 10.75 -23.08
CA ASP A 22 -34.54 11.49 -24.16
C ASP A 22 -33.11 11.83 -23.73
N ASN A 23 -32.15 11.07 -24.25
CA ASN A 23 -30.73 11.38 -24.21
C ASN A 23 -30.44 12.58 -25.14
N ASN A 24 -31.06 13.72 -24.85
CA ASN A 24 -30.80 14.94 -25.58
C ASN A 24 -29.63 15.69 -24.92
N THR A 25 -28.56 15.80 -25.68
CA THR A 25 -27.30 16.51 -25.41
C THR A 25 -27.53 17.96 -24.98
N ASN A 26 -27.78 18.20 -23.70
CA ASN A 26 -27.53 19.49 -23.07
C ASN A 26 -26.16 19.43 -22.39
N ASN A 27 -25.12 19.70 -23.16
CA ASN A 27 -23.85 20.10 -22.58
C ASN A 27 -24.00 21.57 -22.15
N ASP A 28 -24.76 21.79 -21.08
CA ASP A 28 -24.98 23.07 -20.43
C ASP A 28 -23.66 23.53 -19.78
N TYR A 29 -22.75 24.05 -20.60
CA TYR A 29 -21.63 24.81 -20.07
C TYR A 29 -22.18 26.11 -19.50
N VAL A 30 -22.23 26.20 -18.17
CA VAL A 30 -22.43 27.46 -17.46
C VAL A 30 -21.30 28.41 -17.86
N ARG A 31 -21.57 29.30 -18.82
CA ARG A 31 -20.65 30.37 -19.19
C ARG A 31 -20.76 31.48 -18.16
N ILE A 32 -19.70 31.69 -17.39
CA ILE A 32 -19.56 32.86 -16.53
C ILE A 32 -19.20 34.03 -17.45
N ASP A 33 -20.15 34.95 -17.65
CA ASP A 33 -19.90 36.21 -18.37
C ASP A 33 -19.07 37.15 -17.47
N MET A 34 -17.80 37.34 -17.82
CA MET A 34 -16.87 38.22 -17.10
C MET A 34 -16.61 39.46 -17.94
N ARG A 35 -16.87 40.65 -17.37
CA ARG A 35 -16.46 41.92 -17.97
C ARG A 35 -14.95 42.08 -17.81
N PHE A 36 -14.21 42.03 -18.91
CA PHE A 36 -12.76 42.24 -18.90
C PHE A 36 -12.43 43.73 -18.93
N THR A 37 -11.43 44.13 -18.15
CA THR A 37 -10.64 45.33 -18.40
C THR A 37 -9.33 44.87 -19.03
N ASP A 38 -8.92 45.48 -20.15
CA ASP A 38 -7.72 45.09 -20.90
C ASP A 38 -6.45 45.44 -20.12
N VAL A 39 -6.07 44.57 -19.18
CA VAL A 39 -4.78 44.62 -18.51
C VAL A 39 -3.84 43.65 -19.24
N PRO A 40 -2.73 44.14 -19.82
CA PRO A 40 -1.77 43.27 -20.49
C PRO A 40 -1.09 42.36 -19.46
N LEU A 41 -1.05 41.06 -19.76
CA LEU A 41 -0.34 40.06 -18.99
C LEU A 41 1.15 40.08 -19.35
N SER A 42 2.00 39.87 -18.36
CA SER A 42 3.42 39.58 -18.56
C SER A 42 3.64 38.17 -19.15
N ASP A 43 4.83 37.94 -19.72
CA ASP A 43 5.18 36.65 -20.30
C ASP A 43 5.13 35.50 -19.26
N ASP A 44 5.50 35.77 -18.01
CA ASP A 44 5.45 34.80 -16.91
C ASP A 44 4.01 34.39 -16.55
N GLU A 45 3.08 35.35 -16.55
CA GLU A 45 1.65 35.09 -16.30
C GLU A 45 1.04 34.25 -17.42
N VAL A 46 1.40 34.55 -18.68
CA VAL A 46 0.98 33.74 -19.83
C VAL A 46 1.55 32.31 -19.74
N ALA A 47 2.79 32.14 -19.30
CA ALA A 47 3.39 30.83 -19.09
C ALA A 47 2.69 30.02 -17.98
N ASN A 48 2.30 30.68 -16.89
CA ASN A 48 1.51 30.06 -15.82
C ASN A 48 0.14 29.57 -16.32
N LEU A 49 -0.56 30.39 -17.10
CA LEU A 49 -1.84 30.00 -17.70
C LEU A 49 -1.69 28.83 -18.68
N ARG A 50 -0.63 28.82 -19.51
CA ARG A 50 -0.33 27.67 -20.37
C ARG A 50 -0.13 26.39 -19.57
N SER A 51 0.52 26.48 -18.42
CA SER A 51 0.75 25.34 -17.52
C SER A 51 -0.55 24.82 -16.90
N LEU A 52 -1.47 25.73 -16.54
CA LEU A 52 -2.82 25.37 -16.08
C LEU A 52 -3.58 24.57 -17.14
N TYR A 53 -3.61 25.06 -18.39
CA TYR A 53 -4.28 24.33 -19.48
C TYR A 53 -3.61 23.00 -19.77
N LYS A 54 -2.27 22.94 -19.74
CA LYS A 54 -1.52 21.70 -19.91
C LYS A 54 -1.87 20.67 -18.83
N ALA A 55 -2.13 21.10 -17.59
CA ALA A 55 -2.53 20.20 -16.52
C ALA A 55 -3.92 19.57 -16.76
N PHE A 56 -4.85 20.30 -17.39
CA PHE A 56 -6.16 19.76 -17.78
C PHE A 56 -6.06 18.66 -18.84
N TYR A 57 -5.10 18.80 -19.76
CA TYR A 57 -4.83 17.81 -20.80
C TYR A 57 -3.76 16.79 -20.41
N ALA A 58 -3.21 16.86 -19.19
CA ALA A 58 -2.32 15.83 -18.70
C ALA A 58 -3.10 14.50 -18.65
N GLY A 59 -2.48 13.43 -19.16
CA GLY A 59 -3.14 12.15 -19.33
C GLY A 59 -3.80 11.64 -18.04
N GLN A 60 -4.90 10.89 -18.19
CA GLN A 60 -5.56 10.23 -17.08
C GLN A 60 -4.56 9.33 -16.33
N PRO A 61 -4.69 9.20 -14.99
CA PRO A 61 -3.87 8.28 -14.23
C PRO A 61 -3.97 6.87 -14.84
N ASN A 62 -2.81 6.27 -15.10
CA ASN A 62 -2.76 4.97 -15.72
C ASN A 62 -3.12 3.89 -14.68
N PHE A 63 -4.41 3.54 -14.61
CA PHE A 63 -4.91 2.50 -13.70
C PHE A 63 -4.43 1.08 -14.04
N THR A 64 -3.75 0.88 -15.18
CA THR A 64 -3.14 -0.42 -15.54
C THR A 64 -1.69 -0.54 -15.09
N ALA A 65 -1.11 0.50 -14.48
CA ALA A 65 0.22 0.43 -13.91
C ALA A 65 0.23 -0.51 -12.69
N LYS A 66 1.29 -1.29 -12.53
CA LYS A 66 1.47 -2.10 -11.31
C LYS A 66 1.53 -1.16 -10.10
N PRO A 67 0.78 -1.44 -9.02
CA PRO A 67 0.85 -0.63 -7.82
C PRO A 67 2.27 -0.72 -7.24
N LEU A 68 2.81 0.44 -6.84
CA LEU A 68 4.12 0.53 -6.16
C LEU A 68 3.92 0.57 -4.65
N ILE A 69 4.85 -0.03 -3.93
CA ILE A 69 4.97 0.11 -2.47
C ILE A 69 5.38 1.55 -2.17
N ARG A 70 4.59 2.23 -1.34
CA ARG A 70 4.77 3.65 -1.02
C ARG A 70 4.11 4.00 0.31
N LYS A 71 4.48 5.15 0.90
CA LYS A 71 3.78 5.65 2.08
C LYS A 71 2.32 5.98 1.76
N VAL A 72 1.45 5.81 2.75
CA VAL A 72 0.04 6.18 2.61
C VAL A 72 -0.08 7.70 2.37
N PRO A 73 -1.09 8.15 1.60
CA PRO A 73 -1.32 9.55 1.38
C PRO A 73 -1.38 10.36 2.68
N SER A 74 -0.80 11.56 2.66
CA SER A 74 -0.76 12.47 3.83
C SER A 74 -2.14 12.74 4.43
N ALA A 75 -3.19 12.71 3.61
CA ALA A 75 -4.57 12.84 4.07
C ALA A 75 -4.97 11.74 5.08
N LEU A 76 -4.55 10.49 4.86
CA LEU A 76 -4.80 9.38 5.79
C LEU A 76 -3.91 9.48 7.03
N ARG A 77 -2.66 9.93 6.86
CA ARG A 77 -1.69 10.07 7.95
C ARG A 77 -2.11 11.09 9.02
N ARG A 78 -2.87 12.12 8.64
CA ARG A 78 -3.38 13.14 9.56
C ARG A 78 -4.40 12.60 10.57
N ASN A 79 -5.04 11.47 10.28
CA ASN A 79 -5.96 10.83 11.22
C ASN A 79 -5.21 9.80 12.07
N GLU A 80 -5.15 10.05 13.37
CA GLU A 80 -4.52 9.16 14.35
C GLU A 80 -5.14 7.75 14.35
N ASP A 81 -6.45 7.64 14.10
CA ASP A 81 -7.16 6.34 14.07
C ASP A 81 -6.67 5.41 12.96
N PHE A 82 -6.06 5.98 11.91
CA PHE A 82 -5.55 5.22 10.76
C PHE A 82 -4.10 4.79 10.92
N LYS A 83 -3.32 5.39 11.83
CA LYS A 83 -1.91 5.05 12.02
C LYS A 83 -1.66 3.57 12.29
N LYS A 84 -2.60 2.90 12.97
CA LYS A 84 -2.55 1.46 13.25
C LYS A 84 -2.51 0.55 12.01
N TYR A 85 -2.79 1.07 10.81
CA TYR A 85 -2.80 0.30 9.56
C TYR A 85 -1.50 0.42 8.76
N PHE A 86 -0.60 1.31 9.16
CA PHE A 86 0.66 1.54 8.46
C PHE A 86 1.88 1.73 9.37
N MET A 87 1.73 2.01 10.67
CA MET A 87 2.86 2.16 11.59
C MET A 87 3.18 0.84 12.31
N PRO A 88 4.37 0.25 12.11
CA PRO A 88 4.80 -0.95 12.83
C PRO A 88 4.97 -0.70 14.33
N LYS A 89 4.77 -1.74 15.13
CA LYS A 89 4.83 -1.67 16.60
C LYS A 89 6.07 -2.34 17.19
N VAL A 90 6.58 -3.36 16.52
CA VAL A 90 7.65 -4.24 16.99
C VAL A 90 8.68 -4.46 15.90
N ILE A 91 8.24 -4.78 14.69
CA ILE A 91 9.12 -5.17 13.59
C ILE A 91 8.85 -4.31 12.35
N SER A 92 9.88 -3.56 11.96
CA SER A 92 9.90 -2.83 10.70
C SER A 92 10.42 -3.73 9.58
N ILE A 93 9.73 -3.77 8.46
CA ILE A 93 9.99 -4.61 7.30
C ILE A 93 10.07 -3.70 6.09
N GLY A 94 11.18 -3.83 5.36
CA GLY A 94 11.46 -3.01 4.21
C GLY A 94 11.87 -1.57 4.56
N PRO A 95 12.00 -0.71 3.54
CA PRO A 95 12.74 0.54 3.64
C PRO A 95 11.97 1.69 4.27
N LEU A 96 10.63 1.63 4.34
CA LEU A 96 9.78 2.75 4.75
C LEU A 96 9.87 3.06 6.25
N HIS A 97 10.14 2.05 7.08
CA HIS A 97 10.28 2.15 8.55
C HIS A 97 11.62 1.63 9.06
N HIS A 98 12.61 1.45 8.18
CA HIS A 98 13.89 0.84 8.56
C HIS A 98 14.62 1.62 9.66
N ASP A 99 14.60 2.95 9.57
CA ASP A 99 15.30 3.87 10.47
C ASP A 99 14.41 4.47 11.56
N ASP A 100 13.26 3.85 11.84
CA ASP A 100 12.42 4.28 12.93
C ASP A 100 13.11 4.04 14.29
N LEU A 101 13.51 5.14 14.94
CA LEU A 101 14.17 5.12 16.25
C LEU A 101 13.26 4.64 17.39
N THR A 102 11.95 4.51 17.16
CA THR A 102 11.04 3.89 18.13
C THR A 102 11.11 2.36 18.08
N LEU A 103 11.75 1.78 17.06
CA LEU A 103 11.85 0.34 16.81
C LEU A 103 13.29 -0.17 16.91
N ILE A 104 14.07 0.32 17.87
CA ILE A 104 15.49 -0.07 18.03
C ILE A 104 15.66 -1.59 18.16
N GLU A 105 14.75 -2.25 18.89
CA GLU A 105 14.78 -3.70 19.10
C GLU A 105 14.42 -4.51 17.84
N SER A 106 13.78 -3.88 16.84
CA SER A 106 13.42 -4.51 15.55
C SER A 106 14.65 -5.09 14.85
N LYS A 107 15.76 -4.33 14.82
CA LYS A 107 16.99 -4.74 14.11
C LYS A 107 17.57 -6.03 14.70
N GLU A 108 17.65 -6.13 16.02
CA GLU A 108 18.16 -7.34 16.70
C GLU A 108 17.20 -8.52 16.55
N LEU A 109 15.90 -8.28 16.69
CA LEU A 109 14.88 -9.32 16.53
C LEU A 109 14.89 -9.94 15.14
N LYS A 110 14.98 -9.11 14.09
CA LYS A 110 15.05 -9.55 12.70
C LYS A 110 16.29 -10.37 12.41
N LEU A 111 17.46 -9.96 12.91
CA LEU A 111 18.69 -10.72 12.76
C LEU A 111 18.59 -12.11 13.40
N LYS A 112 18.00 -12.20 14.60
CA LYS A 112 17.75 -13.50 15.26
C LYS A 112 16.81 -14.37 14.43
N LEU A 113 15.66 -13.83 14.00
CA LEU A 113 14.71 -14.55 13.15
C LEU A 113 15.36 -15.02 11.85
N ALA A 114 16.12 -14.16 11.18
CA ALA A 114 16.82 -14.49 9.95
C ALA A 114 17.86 -15.60 10.15
N ALA A 115 18.65 -15.56 11.23
CA ALA A 115 19.61 -16.60 11.57
C ALA A 115 18.93 -17.96 11.82
N HIS A 116 17.78 -17.96 12.51
CA HIS A 116 16.98 -19.18 12.69
C HIS A 116 16.44 -19.74 11.37
N PHE A 117 15.95 -18.88 10.47
CA PHE A 117 15.52 -19.31 9.14
C PHE A 117 16.66 -19.96 8.36
N VAL A 118 17.82 -19.29 8.26
CA VAL A 118 18.99 -19.81 7.54
C VAL A 118 19.43 -21.16 8.12
N LYS A 119 19.49 -21.30 9.44
CA LYS A 119 19.79 -22.57 10.12
C LYS A 119 18.76 -23.64 9.74
N LYS A 120 17.47 -23.30 9.74
CA LYS A 120 16.36 -24.22 9.49
C LYS A 120 16.33 -24.75 8.06
N VAL A 121 16.52 -23.88 7.06
CA VAL A 121 16.50 -24.30 5.64
C VAL A 121 17.77 -25.05 5.24
N GLY A 122 18.85 -24.92 6.00
CA GLY A 122 20.12 -25.64 5.75
C GLY A 122 20.87 -25.18 4.49
N VAL A 123 20.45 -24.08 3.89
CA VAL A 123 21.12 -23.42 2.75
C VAL A 123 22.10 -22.39 3.30
N ASP A 124 23.23 -22.21 2.63
CA ASP A 124 24.19 -21.18 3.03
C ASP A 124 23.60 -19.77 2.84
N GLY A 125 23.73 -18.94 3.88
CA GLY A 125 23.20 -17.58 3.87
C GLY A 125 23.80 -16.69 2.78
N GLU A 126 25.04 -16.99 2.34
CA GLU A 126 25.71 -16.25 1.27
C GLU A 126 25.00 -16.45 -0.08
N SER A 127 24.58 -17.67 -0.41
CA SER A 127 23.82 -17.99 -1.62
C SER A 127 22.44 -17.35 -1.61
N LEU A 128 21.73 -17.41 -0.48
CA LEU A 128 20.44 -16.73 -0.33
C LEU A 128 20.57 -15.21 -0.52
N TYR A 129 21.58 -14.60 0.12
CA TYR A 129 21.86 -13.18 -0.05
C TYR A 129 22.28 -12.83 -1.49
N SER A 130 23.06 -13.69 -2.15
CA SER A 130 23.47 -13.53 -3.55
C SER A 130 22.27 -13.54 -4.50
N ASN A 131 21.25 -14.37 -4.25
CA ASN A 131 20.01 -14.39 -5.02
C ASN A 131 19.27 -13.05 -4.94
N ILE A 132 19.13 -12.51 -3.73
CA ILE A 132 18.54 -11.17 -3.52
C ILE A 132 19.34 -10.12 -4.28
N LYS A 133 20.67 -10.11 -4.09
CA LYS A 133 21.57 -9.11 -4.69
C LYS A 133 21.47 -9.07 -6.22
N LYS A 134 21.33 -10.23 -6.88
CA LYS A 134 21.21 -10.33 -8.35
C LYS A 134 19.92 -9.71 -8.89
N GLU A 135 18.84 -9.72 -8.13
CA GLU A 135 17.50 -9.25 -8.55
C GLU A 135 17.16 -7.85 -8.04
N MET A 136 18.12 -7.18 -7.36
CA MET A 136 17.84 -5.92 -6.66
C MET A 136 17.28 -4.81 -7.53
N ASP A 137 17.70 -4.70 -8.79
CA ASP A 137 17.17 -3.67 -9.69
C ASP A 137 15.67 -3.86 -9.93
N GLY A 138 15.21 -5.11 -10.10
CA GLY A 138 13.79 -5.44 -10.22
C GLY A 138 13.02 -5.22 -8.93
N LEU A 139 13.63 -5.57 -7.79
CA LEU A 139 13.03 -5.40 -6.48
C LEU A 139 12.89 -3.92 -6.10
N ARG A 140 13.88 -3.08 -6.47
CA ARG A 140 13.87 -1.62 -6.28
C ARG A 140 12.72 -0.96 -7.05
N ASN A 141 12.45 -1.44 -8.27
CA ASN A 141 11.36 -0.94 -9.12
C ASN A 141 9.95 -1.24 -8.59
N CYS A 142 9.82 -2.02 -7.52
CA CYS A 142 8.53 -2.26 -6.85
C CYS A 142 8.15 -1.12 -5.90
N TYR A 143 9.06 -0.18 -5.62
CA TYR A 143 8.83 0.97 -4.74
C TYR A 143 8.64 2.25 -5.55
N ASP A 144 7.93 3.21 -4.97
CA ASP A 144 7.98 4.59 -5.45
C ASP A 144 9.41 5.12 -5.27
N PRO A 145 10.05 5.66 -6.32
CA PRO A 145 11.43 6.14 -6.26
C PRO A 145 11.68 7.12 -5.11
N GLN A 146 10.68 7.94 -4.75
CA GLN A 146 10.80 8.92 -3.66
C GLN A 146 11.04 8.26 -2.30
N GLU A 147 10.55 7.03 -2.11
CA GLU A 147 10.73 6.30 -0.85
C GLU A 147 12.13 5.72 -0.69
N LEU A 148 12.88 5.65 -1.79
CA LEU A 148 14.22 5.07 -1.81
C LEU A 148 15.34 6.10 -2.04
N GLU A 149 15.02 7.40 -2.05
CA GLU A 149 16.00 8.48 -2.30
C GLU A 149 17.17 8.50 -1.32
N ASN A 150 16.96 8.03 -0.09
CA ASN A 150 17.99 7.99 0.95
C ASN A 150 18.94 6.79 0.83
N TYR A 151 18.64 5.82 -0.04
CA TYR A 151 19.46 4.63 -0.20
C TYR A 151 20.45 4.80 -1.35
N SER A 152 21.66 4.26 -1.16
CA SER A 152 22.68 4.28 -2.19
C SER A 152 22.29 3.48 -3.44
N ASP A 153 22.76 3.94 -4.59
CA ASP A 153 22.55 3.25 -5.86
C ASP A 153 23.32 1.93 -6.00
N ASP A 154 24.27 1.65 -5.10
CA ASP A 154 25.00 0.38 -5.11
C ASP A 154 24.18 -0.80 -4.55
N ASN A 155 22.93 -0.54 -4.15
CA ASN A 155 21.91 -1.48 -3.67
C ASN A 155 22.35 -2.36 -2.47
N LYS A 156 23.54 -2.15 -1.88
CA LYS A 156 24.08 -3.03 -0.84
C LYS A 156 23.22 -3.02 0.42
N GLU A 157 22.85 -1.83 0.86
CA GLU A 157 22.03 -1.63 2.04
C GLU A 157 20.64 -2.23 1.86
N LEU A 158 19.98 -1.94 0.73
CA LEU A 158 18.67 -2.48 0.39
C LEU A 158 18.70 -4.01 0.25
N ALA A 159 19.74 -4.57 -0.37
CA ALA A 159 19.87 -6.02 -0.52
C ALA A 159 19.98 -6.70 0.84
N TRP A 160 20.81 -6.15 1.72
CA TRP A 160 20.96 -6.68 3.07
C TRP A 160 19.65 -6.61 3.85
N MET A 161 18.96 -5.48 3.74
CA MET A 161 17.65 -5.29 4.34
C MET A 161 16.63 -6.31 3.83
N PHE A 162 16.52 -6.51 2.52
CA PHE A 162 15.52 -7.43 1.95
C PHE A 162 15.83 -8.89 2.31
N PHE A 163 17.10 -9.25 2.36
CA PHE A 163 17.53 -10.56 2.82
C PHE A 163 17.15 -10.81 4.29
N VAL A 164 17.54 -9.90 5.19
CA VAL A 164 17.25 -10.04 6.63
C VAL A 164 15.75 -10.03 6.90
N ASP A 165 15.04 -9.07 6.30
CA ASP A 165 13.60 -8.88 6.53
C ASP A 165 12.80 -10.03 5.90
N GLY A 166 13.18 -10.50 4.72
CA GLY A 166 12.57 -11.66 4.06
C GLY A 166 12.75 -12.95 4.88
N CYS A 167 13.96 -13.22 5.36
CA CYS A 167 14.21 -14.35 6.25
C CYS A 167 13.41 -14.23 7.56
N ALA A 168 13.29 -13.03 8.11
CA ALA A 168 12.53 -12.79 9.33
C ALA A 168 11.03 -13.06 9.15
N ILE A 169 10.45 -12.65 8.02
CA ILE A 169 9.05 -12.95 7.65
C ILE A 169 8.86 -14.46 7.57
N LEU A 170 9.71 -15.17 6.82
CA LEU A 170 9.59 -16.60 6.63
C LEU A 170 9.74 -17.36 7.94
N GLN A 171 10.67 -16.97 8.81
CA GLN A 171 10.80 -17.56 10.14
C GLN A 171 9.54 -17.34 10.99
N ALA A 172 8.98 -16.13 10.98
CA ALA A 172 7.76 -15.84 11.72
C ALA A 172 6.60 -16.71 11.23
N VAL A 173 6.47 -16.90 9.91
CA VAL A 173 5.49 -17.80 9.30
C VAL A 173 5.72 -19.25 9.74
N TYR A 174 6.96 -19.75 9.72
CA TYR A 174 7.25 -21.08 10.25
C TYR A 174 6.87 -21.22 11.72
N MET A 175 7.21 -20.26 12.58
CA MET A 175 6.80 -20.27 13.98
C MET A 175 5.27 -20.28 14.17
N ARG A 176 4.50 -19.86 13.16
CA ARG A 176 3.03 -19.82 13.24
C ARG A 176 2.38 -21.15 12.85
N TYR A 177 2.98 -21.88 11.92
CA TYR A 177 2.35 -23.00 11.22
C TYR A 177 3.11 -24.32 11.29
N ASP A 178 4.36 -24.29 11.73
CA ASP A 178 5.17 -25.49 11.89
C ASP A 178 5.10 -25.97 13.35
N ASP A 179 4.72 -27.23 13.53
CA ASP A 179 4.63 -27.89 14.84
C ASP A 179 5.99 -28.43 15.31
N ASP A 180 7.05 -28.32 14.48
CA ASP A 180 8.41 -28.67 14.85
C ASP A 180 8.97 -27.65 15.87
N ASP A 181 8.71 -27.95 17.14
CA ASP A 181 9.42 -27.46 18.33
C ASP A 181 10.93 -27.77 18.20
N ASP A 182 11.66 -27.00 17.39
CA ASP A 182 13.13 -26.92 17.53
C ASP A 182 13.41 -26.18 18.86
N ASP A 183 13.60 -26.98 19.91
CA ASP A 183 14.16 -26.64 21.22
C ASP A 183 13.26 -25.92 22.25
N GLY A 184 11.93 -26.03 22.13
CA GLY A 184 11.00 -25.91 23.27
C GLY A 184 11.00 -24.57 24.03
N LYS A 185 11.56 -23.50 23.47
CA LYS A 185 11.46 -22.15 24.02
C LYS A 185 11.51 -21.15 22.88
N LEU A 186 10.34 -20.65 22.50
CA LEU A 186 10.25 -19.44 21.69
C LEU A 186 11.16 -18.39 22.35
N PHE A 187 12.21 -17.97 21.65
CA PHE A 187 13.08 -16.87 22.11
C PHE A 187 12.33 -15.53 22.09
N ILE A 188 11.09 -15.52 21.59
CA ILE A 188 10.16 -14.41 21.52
C ILE A 188 8.96 -14.74 22.42
N LYS A 189 8.53 -13.78 23.24
CA LYS A 189 7.31 -13.93 24.05
C LYS A 189 6.08 -14.01 23.14
N ASN A 190 5.10 -14.86 23.47
CA ASN A 190 3.87 -15.02 22.68
C ASN A 190 3.13 -13.69 22.42
N ASP A 191 3.02 -12.82 23.41
CA ASP A 191 2.37 -11.51 23.25
C ASP A 191 3.11 -10.63 22.24
N LEU A 192 4.45 -10.68 22.26
CA LEU A 192 5.29 -9.94 21.31
C LEU A 192 5.16 -10.51 19.90
N LEU A 193 5.11 -11.84 19.78
CA LEU A 193 4.93 -12.55 18.51
C LEU A 193 3.59 -12.20 17.84
N ARG A 194 2.53 -11.96 18.62
CA ARG A 194 1.25 -11.48 18.09
C ARG A 194 1.36 -10.10 17.42
N PHE A 195 2.18 -9.21 17.98
CA PHE A 195 2.45 -7.91 17.36
C PHE A 195 3.34 -8.04 16.12
N VAL A 196 4.35 -8.93 16.15
CA VAL A 196 5.14 -9.28 14.95
C VAL A 196 4.20 -9.68 13.82
N TYR A 197 3.28 -10.62 14.05
CA TYR A 197 2.31 -11.03 13.03
C TYR A 197 1.42 -9.90 12.55
N SER A 198 1.01 -9.01 13.44
CA SER A 198 0.18 -7.85 13.07
C SER A 198 0.95 -6.90 12.16
N ASP A 199 2.24 -6.68 12.45
CA ASP A 199 3.10 -5.78 11.68
C ASP A 199 3.37 -6.30 10.26
N LEU A 200 3.35 -7.63 10.03
CA LEU A 200 3.56 -8.21 8.70
C LEU A 200 2.48 -7.82 7.68
N PHE A 201 1.30 -7.37 8.14
CA PHE A 201 0.17 -7.01 7.28
C PHE A 201 -0.02 -5.49 7.11
N LEU A 202 0.88 -4.67 7.64
CA LEU A 202 0.77 -3.22 7.56
C LEU A 202 1.19 -2.70 6.18
N LEU A 203 0.48 -1.67 5.69
CA LEU A 203 0.65 -1.15 4.33
C LEU A 203 2.06 -0.63 4.02
N GLU A 204 2.69 0.03 4.99
CA GLU A 204 4.05 0.60 4.85
C GLU A 204 5.15 -0.35 5.34
N ASN A 205 4.81 -1.60 5.64
CA ASN A 205 5.72 -2.59 6.25
C ASN A 205 5.86 -3.83 5.37
N GLN A 206 6.04 -3.63 4.07
CA GLN A 206 5.96 -4.68 3.04
C GLN A 206 7.29 -4.84 2.30
N LEU A 207 7.52 -6.06 1.81
CA LEU A 207 8.53 -6.37 0.80
C LEU A 207 7.84 -6.82 -0.49
N PRO A 208 8.49 -6.67 -1.65
CA PRO A 208 8.04 -7.34 -2.87
C PRO A 208 7.99 -8.85 -2.62
N PHE A 209 6.88 -9.51 -2.98
CA PHE A 209 6.71 -10.95 -2.78
C PHE A 209 7.86 -11.78 -3.38
N ARG A 210 8.44 -11.29 -4.49
CA ARG A 210 9.61 -11.86 -5.15
C ARG A 210 10.81 -12.08 -4.20
N VAL A 211 10.96 -11.27 -3.14
CA VAL A 211 11.98 -11.49 -2.11
C VAL A 211 11.81 -12.87 -1.47
N LEU A 212 10.58 -13.25 -1.13
CA LEU A 212 10.29 -14.53 -0.47
C LEU A 212 10.55 -15.70 -1.43
N GLU A 213 10.19 -15.56 -2.71
CA GLU A 213 10.47 -16.55 -3.76
C GLU A 213 11.97 -16.76 -4.01
N LEU A 214 12.82 -15.78 -3.72
CA LEU A 214 14.27 -15.91 -3.87
C LEU A 214 14.93 -16.62 -2.67
N LEU A 215 14.20 -16.73 -1.57
CA LEU A 215 14.63 -17.32 -0.31
C LEU A 215 14.08 -18.73 -0.08
N THR A 216 13.14 -19.20 -0.91
CA THR A 216 12.47 -20.51 -0.83
C THR A 216 12.60 -21.26 -2.14
#